data_AF-G4CFC1-F1
#
_entry.id   AF-G4CFC1-F1
#
_cell.length_a   1.000
_cell.length_b   1.000
_cell.length_c   1.000
_cell.angle_alpha   90.00
_cell.angle_beta   90.00
_cell.angle_gamma   90.00
#
_symmetry.space_group_name_H-M   'P 1'
#
loop_
_entity.id
_entity.type
_entity.pdbx_description
1 polymer ?
#
loop_
_entity_poly.entity_id
_entity_poly.type
_entity_poly.pdbx_seq_one_letter_code
_entity_poly.pdbx_strand_id
1 'polypeptide(L)'
;MKIGEWPQAPNAAAPSLCYCKKKTIIKQDKFNRRKQSHAPPARIRPEYSRAERLHRVLRFGLPALAFMAFLQFGFFPWLKTFAEDAPCRSLLGIPGTTVVIYGVFALIPLLLCIFMTARMLPLILRTFKSGQYPPPGQKTFHPTRILTGLPAKLIGWAGIVCLSVLFVFAAYSGLHAQTMLENHQQKMQQQYPNGFPCHNGKAAFSGSLLFTNPA
;
A
#
# COMPACT_ATOMS: atom_id res chain seq x y z
N MET A 1 54.84 16.36 -9.66
CA MET A 1 53.71 16.72 -8.78
C MET A 1 54.11 16.44 -7.35
N LYS A 2 54.11 17.46 -6.48
CA LYS A 2 54.63 17.43 -5.12
C LYS A 2 53.62 16.75 -4.17
N ILE A 3 54.11 15.79 -3.41
CA ILE A 3 53.39 15.06 -2.36
C ILE A 3 53.48 15.94 -1.09
N GLY A 4 52.33 16.29 -0.51
CA GLY A 4 52.23 17.20 0.62
C GLY A 4 52.62 16.56 1.95
N GLU A 5 53.58 17.18 2.62
CA GLU A 5 53.95 16.99 4.03
C GLU A 5 52.76 17.24 4.98
N TRP A 6 52.58 16.34 5.94
CA TRP A 6 51.69 16.53 7.09
C TRP A 6 52.51 17.05 8.27
N PRO A 7 52.05 18.09 9.00
CA PRO A 7 52.78 18.61 10.16
C PRO A 7 52.68 17.68 11.38
N GLN A 8 53.84 17.44 12.00
CA GLN A 8 53.99 16.67 13.23
C GLN A 8 53.38 17.42 14.44
N ALA A 9 52.63 16.69 15.25
CA ALA A 9 52.07 17.18 16.51
C ALA A 9 53.14 17.17 17.63
N PRO A 10 53.24 18.23 18.47
CA PRO A 10 54.15 18.24 19.60
C PRO A 10 53.61 17.42 20.78
N ASN A 11 54.50 16.59 21.31
CA ASN A 11 54.38 15.90 22.59
C ASN A 11 54.35 16.93 23.73
N ALA A 12 53.28 16.97 24.52
CA ALA A 12 53.23 17.75 25.75
C ALA A 12 52.51 16.98 26.86
N ALA A 13 53.35 16.43 27.74
CA ALA A 13 53.23 16.34 29.19
C ALA A 13 51.83 16.23 29.83
N ALA A 14 51.63 15.10 30.50
CA ALA A 14 50.67 14.93 31.57
C ALA A 14 51.04 15.80 32.79
N PRO A 15 50.04 16.34 33.49
CA PRO A 15 50.09 16.45 34.93
C PRO A 15 49.02 15.60 35.62
N SER A 16 49.48 15.05 36.72
CA SER A 16 48.85 14.24 37.74
C SER A 16 47.58 14.83 38.38
N LEU A 17 46.69 13.91 38.75
CA LEU A 17 45.85 13.93 39.96
C LEU A 17 44.87 15.10 40.18
N CYS A 18 43.61 14.84 39.86
CA CYS A 18 42.50 15.27 40.73
C CYS A 18 41.39 14.21 40.72
N TYR A 19 41.60 13.15 41.50
CA TYR A 19 40.68 12.04 41.69
C TYR A 19 39.73 12.34 42.86
N CYS A 20 38.73 13.21 42.71
CA CYS A 20 37.67 13.31 43.73
C CYS A 20 36.38 14.05 43.29
N LYS A 21 35.69 13.60 42.23
CA LYS A 21 34.28 14.03 42.01
C LYS A 21 33.43 13.08 41.14
N LYS A 22 33.66 11.77 41.21
CA LYS A 22 32.92 10.77 40.40
C LYS A 22 31.83 9.98 41.15
N LYS A 23 31.69 10.14 42.48
CA LYS A 23 30.75 9.32 43.28
C LYS A 23 29.34 9.93 43.45
N THR A 24 29.13 11.21 43.20
CA THR A 24 27.81 11.86 43.35
C THR A 24 26.96 11.80 42.08
N ILE A 25 27.58 11.82 40.89
CA ILE A 25 26.86 11.76 39.61
C ILE A 25 26.18 10.39 39.41
N ILE A 26 26.84 9.30 39.82
CA ILE A 26 26.29 7.93 39.71
C ILE A 26 25.11 7.71 40.68
N LYS A 27 25.09 8.39 41.85
CA LYS A 27 23.97 8.28 42.80
C LYS A 27 22.75 9.10 42.35
N GLN A 28 22.93 10.25 41.72
CA GLN A 28 21.82 11.03 41.17
C GLN A 28 21.14 10.30 40.00
N ASP A 29 21.90 9.62 39.15
CA ASP A 29 21.34 8.85 38.04
C ASP A 29 20.52 7.62 38.50
N LYS A 30 20.91 6.98 39.62
CA LYS A 30 20.10 5.92 40.25
C LYS A 30 18.85 6.46 40.96
N PHE A 31 18.91 7.67 41.53
CA PHE A 31 17.75 8.29 42.16
C PHE A 31 16.72 8.77 41.13
N ASN A 32 17.17 9.31 40.00
CA ASN A 32 16.29 9.73 38.91
C ASN A 32 15.62 8.53 38.21
N ARG A 33 16.33 7.38 38.09
CA ARG A 33 15.72 6.11 37.65
C ARG A 33 14.65 5.57 38.60
N ARG A 34 14.76 5.76 39.92
CA ARG A 34 13.71 5.38 40.89
C ARG A 34 12.47 6.29 40.86
N LYS A 35 12.60 7.53 40.38
CA LYS A 35 11.41 8.38 40.12
C LYS A 35 10.68 8.00 38.82
N GLN A 36 11.35 7.36 37.86
CA GLN A 36 10.70 6.83 36.65
C GLN A 36 9.95 5.50 36.86
N SER A 37 10.16 4.79 37.97
CA SER A 37 9.42 3.54 38.27
C SER A 37 7.99 3.74 38.77
N HIS A 38 7.54 4.99 38.96
CA HIS A 38 6.12 5.32 39.19
C HIS A 38 5.48 5.93 37.94
N ALA A 39 5.80 5.38 36.77
CA ALA A 39 4.92 5.58 35.61
C ALA A 39 3.53 5.03 35.98
N PRO A 40 2.44 5.82 35.86
CA PRO A 40 1.10 5.33 36.11
C PRO A 40 0.85 4.06 35.27
N PRO A 41 0.12 3.07 35.79
CA PRO A 41 -0.12 1.82 35.08
C PRO A 41 -0.62 2.16 33.68
N ALA A 42 0.08 1.64 32.67
CA ALA A 42 -0.24 1.91 31.28
C ALA A 42 -1.73 1.61 31.09
N ARG A 43 -2.54 2.61 30.73
CA ARG A 43 -3.97 2.42 30.57
C ARG A 43 -4.19 1.49 29.37
N ILE A 44 -4.58 0.25 29.65
CA ILE A 44 -4.83 -0.79 28.64
C ILE A 44 -6.29 -0.69 28.18
N ARG A 45 -6.53 -0.87 26.88
CA ARG A 45 -7.86 -0.85 26.29
C ARG A 45 -8.59 -2.19 26.50
N PRO A 46 -9.93 -2.18 26.70
CA PRO A 46 -10.72 -3.41 26.74
C PRO A 46 -10.59 -4.23 25.46
N GLU A 47 -10.38 -5.52 25.66
CA GLU A 47 -10.22 -6.52 24.60
C GLU A 47 -11.60 -7.03 24.12
N TYR A 48 -11.71 -7.43 22.85
CA TYR A 48 -12.92 -8.08 22.34
C TYR A 48 -13.12 -9.46 22.97
N SER A 49 -14.36 -9.75 23.39
CA SER A 49 -14.77 -11.11 23.78
C SER A 49 -14.64 -12.09 22.61
N ARG A 50 -14.39 -13.38 22.87
CA ARG A 50 -14.27 -14.42 21.83
C ARG A 50 -15.48 -14.44 20.89
N ALA A 51 -16.68 -14.29 21.44
CA ALA A 51 -17.93 -14.24 20.66
C ALA A 51 -17.98 -13.01 19.74
N GLU A 52 -17.58 -11.83 20.24
CA GLU A 52 -17.53 -10.59 19.44
C GLU A 52 -16.50 -10.69 18.30
N ARG A 53 -15.35 -11.35 18.55
CA ARG A 53 -14.35 -11.61 17.50
C ARG A 53 -14.91 -12.51 16.41
N LEU A 54 -15.52 -13.63 16.79
CA LEU A 54 -16.09 -14.57 15.84
C LEU A 54 -17.18 -13.89 14.99
N HIS A 55 -18.09 -13.15 15.62
CA HIS A 55 -19.14 -12.44 14.90
C HIS A 55 -18.57 -11.41 13.90
N ARG A 56 -17.48 -10.72 14.27
CA ARG A 56 -16.79 -9.78 13.36
C ARG A 56 -16.09 -10.50 12.21
N VAL A 57 -15.39 -11.59 12.50
CA VAL A 57 -14.74 -12.42 11.47
C VAL A 57 -15.80 -12.99 10.53
N LEU A 58 -16.94 -13.45 11.03
CA LEU A 58 -18.03 -13.95 10.20
C LEU A 58 -18.62 -12.83 9.31
N ARG A 59 -18.90 -11.66 9.90
CA ARG A 59 -19.50 -10.51 9.20
C ARG A 59 -18.62 -9.97 8.07
N PHE A 60 -17.30 -10.00 8.20
CA PHE A 60 -16.39 -9.51 7.16
C PHE A 60 -15.78 -10.62 6.31
N GLY A 61 -15.51 -11.77 6.92
CA GLY A 61 -14.89 -12.93 6.29
C GLY A 61 -15.83 -13.64 5.33
N LEU A 62 -17.11 -13.81 5.68
CA LEU A 62 -18.06 -14.50 4.79
C LEU A 62 -18.30 -13.71 3.50
N PRO A 63 -18.56 -12.38 3.52
CA PRO A 63 -18.65 -11.60 2.28
C PRO A 63 -17.33 -11.55 1.51
N ALA A 64 -16.18 -11.47 2.19
CA ALA A 64 -14.89 -11.50 1.52
C ALA A 64 -14.65 -12.83 0.78
N LEU A 65 -15.00 -13.96 1.41
CA LEU A 65 -14.91 -15.28 0.80
C LEU A 65 -15.85 -15.41 -0.40
N ALA A 66 -17.10 -14.97 -0.26
CA ALA A 66 -18.07 -14.97 -1.35
C ALA A 66 -17.60 -14.09 -2.52
N PHE A 67 -17.05 -12.90 -2.23
CA PHE A 67 -16.48 -12.01 -3.24
C PHE A 67 -15.28 -12.65 -3.95
N MET A 68 -14.38 -13.30 -3.21
CA MET A 68 -13.25 -14.03 -3.80
C MET A 68 -13.70 -15.18 -4.69
N ALA A 69 -14.72 -15.95 -4.27
CA ALA A 69 -15.31 -17.00 -5.10
C ALA A 69 -15.95 -16.43 -6.38
N PHE A 70 -16.69 -15.32 -6.26
CA PHE A 70 -17.25 -14.61 -7.41
C PHE A 70 -16.16 -14.15 -8.38
N LEU A 71 -15.06 -13.58 -7.87
CA LEU A 71 -13.95 -13.17 -8.70
C LEU A 71 -13.31 -14.35 -9.44
N GLN A 72 -13.03 -15.44 -8.72
CA GLN A 72 -12.34 -16.60 -9.26
C GLN A 72 -13.16 -17.39 -10.27
N PHE A 73 -14.45 -17.62 -9.99
CA PHE A 73 -15.28 -18.52 -10.78
C PHE A 73 -16.21 -17.81 -11.76
N GLY A 74 -16.54 -16.54 -11.51
CA GLY A 74 -17.42 -15.75 -12.38
C GLY A 74 -16.63 -14.72 -13.18
N PHE A 75 -16.03 -13.76 -12.47
CA PHE A 75 -15.47 -12.57 -13.10
C PHE A 75 -14.23 -12.85 -13.95
N PHE A 76 -13.23 -13.59 -13.45
CA PHE A 76 -12.00 -13.84 -14.20
C PHE A 76 -12.18 -14.70 -15.45
N PRO A 77 -12.96 -15.81 -15.43
CA PRO A 77 -13.26 -16.57 -16.63
C PRO A 77 -13.98 -15.72 -17.68
N TRP A 78 -14.99 -14.94 -17.25
CA TRP A 78 -15.69 -14.01 -18.13
C TRP A 78 -14.75 -12.96 -18.71
N LEU A 79 -13.93 -12.32 -17.88
CA LEU A 79 -12.96 -11.30 -18.32
C LEU A 79 -11.95 -11.89 -19.31
N LYS A 80 -11.50 -13.13 -19.12
CA LYS A 80 -10.60 -13.81 -20.06
C LYS A 80 -11.25 -13.97 -21.44
N THR A 81 -12.47 -14.50 -21.49
CA THR A 81 -13.20 -14.64 -22.76
C THR A 81 -13.48 -13.29 -23.41
N PHE A 82 -13.73 -12.24 -22.61
CA PHE A 82 -13.91 -10.89 -23.12
C PHE A 82 -12.61 -10.29 -23.66
N ALA A 83 -11.48 -10.53 -22.98
CA ALA A 83 -10.17 -10.04 -23.39
C ALA A 83 -9.69 -10.66 -24.71
N GLU A 84 -10.02 -11.94 -24.94
CA GLU A 84 -9.73 -12.64 -26.21
C GLU A 84 -10.51 -12.03 -27.39
N ASP A 85 -11.77 -11.65 -27.16
CA ASP A 85 -12.64 -11.02 -28.17
C ASP A 85 -12.55 -9.48 -28.20
N ALA A 86 -11.76 -8.87 -27.31
CA ALA A 86 -11.71 -7.43 -27.10
C ALA A 86 -11.39 -6.58 -28.35
N PRO A 87 -10.54 -7.02 -29.31
CA PRO A 87 -10.26 -6.26 -30.53
C PRO A 87 -11.48 -6.13 -31.45
N CYS A 88 -12.41 -7.08 -31.39
CA CYS A 88 -13.56 -7.18 -32.30
C CYS A 88 -14.88 -6.75 -31.66
N ARG A 89 -14.88 -6.38 -30.37
CA ARG A 89 -16.08 -5.95 -29.65
C ARG A 89 -15.96 -4.51 -29.18
N SER A 90 -17.05 -3.77 -29.32
CA SER A 90 -17.22 -2.47 -28.68
C SER A 90 -18.21 -2.59 -27.54
N LEU A 91 -17.87 -2.06 -26.37
CA LEU A 91 -18.78 -1.94 -25.24
C LEU A 91 -19.21 -0.47 -25.12
N LEU A 92 -20.51 -0.19 -25.22
CA LEU A 92 -21.04 1.18 -25.12
C LEU A 92 -20.38 2.17 -26.12
N GLY A 93 -20.01 1.70 -27.31
CA GLY A 93 -19.32 2.50 -28.32
C GLY A 93 -17.80 2.69 -28.08
N ILE A 94 -17.25 2.12 -27.01
CA ILE A 94 -15.82 2.15 -26.70
C ILE A 94 -15.18 0.83 -27.14
N PRO A 95 -14.00 0.84 -27.81
CA PRO A 95 -13.31 -0.39 -28.19
C PRO A 95 -12.97 -1.24 -26.95
N GLY A 96 -13.21 -2.55 -27.04
CA GLY A 96 -13.06 -3.48 -25.92
C GLY A 96 -11.65 -3.52 -25.34
N THR A 97 -10.62 -3.34 -26.18
CA THR A 97 -9.21 -3.26 -25.74
C THR A 97 -8.99 -2.09 -24.77
N THR A 98 -9.55 -0.92 -25.07
CA THR A 98 -9.52 0.24 -24.17
C THR A 98 -10.21 -0.07 -22.85
N VAL A 99 -11.37 -0.73 -22.89
CA VAL A 99 -12.11 -1.11 -21.68
C VAL A 99 -11.29 -2.04 -20.79
N VAL A 100 -10.60 -3.04 -21.36
CA VAL A 100 -9.75 -3.97 -20.60
C VAL A 100 -8.56 -3.25 -19.98
N ILE A 101 -7.84 -2.44 -20.76
CA ILE A 101 -6.64 -1.72 -20.29
C ILE A 101 -7.00 -0.76 -19.15
N TYR A 102 -8.00 0.11 -19.35
CA TYR A 102 -8.43 1.02 -18.28
C TYR A 102 -9.08 0.29 -17.11
N GLY A 103 -9.80 -0.81 -17.36
CA GLY A 103 -10.37 -1.64 -16.31
C GLY A 103 -9.31 -2.18 -15.36
N VAL A 104 -8.22 -2.72 -15.89
CA VAL A 104 -7.17 -3.32 -15.07
C VAL A 104 -6.27 -2.26 -14.42
N PHE A 105 -5.86 -1.25 -15.19
CA PHE A 105 -4.83 -0.30 -14.73
C PHE A 105 -5.39 0.97 -14.08
N ALA A 106 -6.62 1.38 -14.36
CA ALA A 106 -7.22 2.57 -13.75
C ALA A 106 -8.30 2.20 -12.73
N LEU A 107 -9.25 1.33 -13.09
CA LEU A 107 -10.40 1.04 -12.23
C LEU A 107 -10.01 0.26 -10.97
N ILE A 108 -9.14 -0.76 -11.06
CA ILE A 108 -8.72 -1.55 -9.89
C ILE A 108 -7.96 -0.69 -8.86
N PRO A 109 -6.91 0.08 -9.21
CA PRO A 109 -6.22 0.94 -8.26
C PRO A 109 -7.12 2.02 -7.67
N LEU A 110 -8.04 2.58 -8.47
CA LEU A 110 -9.01 3.57 -8.01
C LEU A 110 -9.99 2.97 -6.97
N LEU A 111 -10.55 1.79 -7.24
CA LEU A 111 -11.45 1.10 -6.30
C LEU A 111 -10.73 0.79 -4.98
N LEU A 112 -9.48 0.33 -5.05
CA LEU A 112 -8.65 0.11 -3.86
C LEU A 112 -8.43 1.40 -3.07
N CYS A 113 -8.14 2.50 -3.77
CA CYS A 113 -7.97 3.82 -3.16
C CYS A 113 -9.24 4.29 -2.45
N ILE A 114 -10.41 4.17 -3.10
CA ILE A 114 -11.71 4.52 -2.51
C ILE A 114 -11.97 3.68 -1.27
N PHE A 115 -11.80 2.35 -1.37
CA PHE A 115 -12.03 1.43 -0.25
C PHE A 115 -11.13 1.74 0.96
N MET A 116 -9.83 1.92 0.73
CA MET A 116 -8.88 2.23 1.79
C MET A 116 -9.18 3.60 2.42
N THR A 117 -9.50 4.59 1.61
CA THR A 117 -9.88 5.93 2.10
C THR A 117 -11.13 5.85 2.97
N ALA A 118 -12.18 5.16 2.52
CA ALA A 118 -13.42 5.00 3.29
C ALA A 118 -13.23 4.32 4.65
N ARG A 119 -12.25 3.41 4.76
CA ARG A 119 -11.95 2.68 6.01
C ARG A 119 -10.96 3.41 6.91
N MET A 120 -9.90 3.98 6.35
CA MET A 120 -8.81 4.62 7.10
C MET A 120 -9.11 6.07 7.46
N LEU A 121 -9.76 6.84 6.59
CA LEU A 121 -10.00 8.27 6.81
C LEU A 121 -10.79 8.55 8.10
N PRO A 122 -11.90 7.84 8.42
CA PRO A 122 -12.60 8.06 9.68
C PRO A 122 -11.74 7.74 10.91
N LEU A 123 -10.86 6.75 10.80
CA LEU A 123 -9.94 6.36 11.88
C LEU A 123 -8.89 7.44 12.11
N ILE A 124 -8.30 7.96 11.03
CA ILE A 124 -7.31 9.05 11.05
C ILE A 124 -7.93 10.30 11.67
N LEU A 125 -9.11 10.72 11.20
CA LEU A 125 -9.82 11.91 11.71
C LEU A 125 -10.13 11.78 13.20
N ARG A 126 -10.60 10.61 13.67
CA ARG A 126 -10.84 10.36 15.10
C ARG A 126 -9.55 10.38 15.92
N THR A 127 -8.45 9.89 15.36
CA THR A 127 -7.13 9.90 16.02
C THR A 127 -6.64 11.34 16.19
N PHE A 128 -6.77 12.18 15.16
CA PHE A 128 -6.43 13.61 15.27
C PHE A 128 -7.33 14.37 16.24
N LYS A 129 -8.65 14.14 16.20
CA LYS A 129 -9.60 14.80 17.10
C LYS A 129 -9.37 14.44 18.57
N SER A 130 -9.03 13.18 18.86
CA SER A 130 -8.82 12.71 20.23
C SER A 130 -7.38 12.86 20.72
N GLY A 131 -6.40 12.98 19.82
CA GLY A 131 -4.97 13.03 20.17
C GLY A 131 -4.44 11.73 20.78
N GLN A 132 -5.18 10.62 20.62
CA GLN A 132 -4.86 9.31 21.19
C GLN A 132 -5.04 8.21 20.14
N TYR A 133 -4.13 7.24 20.14
CA TYR A 133 -4.24 6.03 19.33
C TYR A 133 -4.25 4.80 20.25
N PRO A 134 -5.24 3.90 20.14
CA PRO A 134 -6.41 3.98 19.25
C PRO A 134 -7.43 5.04 19.74
N PRO A 135 -8.41 5.48 18.93
CA PRO A 135 -9.39 6.50 19.34
C PRO A 135 -10.36 5.99 20.42
N PRO A 136 -10.95 6.86 21.25
CA PRO A 136 -11.80 6.45 22.38
C PRO A 136 -13.02 5.64 21.92
N GLY A 137 -13.45 4.67 22.73
CA GLY A 137 -14.64 3.84 22.48
C GLY A 137 -14.46 2.65 21.53
N GLN A 138 -13.28 2.49 20.91
CA GLN A 138 -12.99 1.31 20.10
C GLN A 138 -12.42 0.19 21.00
N LYS A 139 -12.77 -1.08 20.77
CA LYS A 139 -12.07 -2.21 21.41
C LYS A 139 -10.99 -2.72 20.45
N THR A 140 -9.95 -3.35 20.96
CA THR A 140 -8.85 -3.91 20.15
C THR A 140 -8.86 -5.44 20.23
N PHE A 141 -8.30 -6.10 19.20
CA PHE A 141 -8.15 -7.56 19.19
C PHE A 141 -7.07 -8.05 20.15
N HIS A 142 -6.08 -7.21 20.41
CA HIS A 142 -5.00 -7.45 21.34
C HIS A 142 -4.97 -6.35 22.40
N PRO A 143 -4.41 -6.63 23.60
CA PRO A 143 -4.16 -5.60 24.59
C PRO A 143 -3.19 -4.57 24.01
N THR A 144 -3.73 -3.42 23.59
CA THR A 144 -2.94 -2.34 23.01
C THR A 144 -2.80 -1.23 24.03
N ARG A 145 -1.56 -0.80 24.26
CA ARG A 145 -1.26 0.37 25.10
C ARG A 145 -1.81 1.61 24.42
N ILE A 146 -2.52 2.44 25.19
CA ILE A 146 -2.98 3.73 24.68
C ILE A 146 -1.76 4.65 24.51
N LEU A 147 -1.54 5.07 23.27
CA LEU A 147 -0.52 6.07 22.92
C LEU A 147 -1.18 7.44 22.90
N THR A 148 -0.56 8.43 23.55
CA THR A 148 -1.05 9.81 23.61
C THR A 148 0.05 10.77 23.18
N GLY A 149 -0.34 11.95 22.68
CA GLY A 149 0.61 13.00 22.30
C GLY A 149 1.30 12.75 20.95
N LEU A 150 2.61 13.01 20.88
CA LEU A 150 3.43 12.87 19.66
C LEU A 150 3.32 11.50 18.96
N PRO A 151 3.44 10.34 19.64
CA PRO A 151 3.36 9.05 18.96
C PRO A 151 1.97 8.80 18.32
N ALA A 152 0.89 9.29 18.93
CA ALA A 152 -0.45 9.18 18.34
C ALA A 152 -0.59 10.05 17.08
N LYS A 153 -0.02 11.25 17.10
CA LYS A 153 0.01 12.14 15.92
C LYS A 153 0.85 11.54 14.79
N LEU A 154 1.98 10.90 15.09
CA LEU A 154 2.83 10.25 14.09
C LEU A 154 2.09 9.12 13.36
N ILE A 155 1.31 8.31 14.09
CA ILE A 155 0.47 7.26 13.48
C ILE A 155 -0.60 7.88 12.58
N GLY A 156 -1.23 8.98 13.01
CA GLY A 156 -2.17 9.74 12.17
C GLY A 156 -1.53 10.25 10.88
N TRP A 157 -0.34 10.86 10.97
CA TRP A 157 0.43 11.32 9.82
C TRP A 157 0.86 10.17 8.89
N ALA A 158 1.32 9.05 9.44
CA ALA A 158 1.64 7.85 8.67
C ALA A 158 0.43 7.35 7.87
N GLY A 159 -0.76 7.40 8.46
CA GLY A 159 -2.01 7.10 7.77
C GLY A 159 -2.30 8.05 6.61
N ILE A 160 -2.11 9.36 6.78
CA ILE A 160 -2.26 10.36 5.71
C ILE A 160 -1.26 10.11 4.59
N VAL A 161 0.02 9.92 4.92
CA VAL A 161 1.09 9.64 3.94
C VAL A 161 0.78 8.36 3.16
N CYS A 162 0.30 7.32 3.84
CA CYS A 162 -0.13 6.09 3.17
C CYS A 162 -1.27 6.33 2.19
N LEU A 163 -2.28 7.13 2.56
CA LEU A 163 -3.39 7.48 1.67
C LEU A 163 -2.94 8.36 0.50
N SER A 164 -2.04 9.31 0.73
CA SER A 164 -1.52 10.15 -0.36
C SER A 164 -0.71 9.35 -1.36
N VAL A 165 0.14 8.41 -0.89
CA VAL A 165 0.88 7.50 -1.77
C VAL A 165 -0.07 6.65 -2.61
N LEU A 166 -1.14 6.13 -1.99
CA LEU A 166 -2.13 5.34 -2.71
C LEU A 166 -2.88 6.16 -3.77
N PHE A 167 -3.18 7.43 -3.48
CA PHE A 167 -3.80 8.34 -4.44
C PHE A 167 -2.87 8.66 -5.62
N VAL A 168 -1.60 8.97 -5.35
CA VAL A 168 -0.58 9.18 -6.39
C VAL A 168 -0.42 7.92 -7.23
N PHE A 169 -0.39 6.74 -6.61
CA PHE A 169 -0.32 5.47 -7.33
C PHE A 169 -1.51 5.26 -8.27
N ALA A 170 -2.74 5.52 -7.80
CA ALA A 170 -3.94 5.40 -8.63
C ALA A 170 -3.98 6.42 -9.78
N ALA A 171 -3.50 7.65 -9.54
CA ALA A 171 -3.38 8.65 -10.60
C ALA A 171 -2.31 8.24 -11.64
N TYR A 172 -1.15 7.80 -11.17
CA TYR A 172 -0.06 7.34 -12.03
C TYR A 172 -0.48 6.13 -12.87
N SER A 173 -1.21 5.17 -12.29
CA SER A 173 -1.66 4.00 -13.03
C SER A 173 -2.64 4.34 -14.15
N GLY A 174 -3.48 5.36 -13.95
CA GLY A 174 -4.35 5.92 -14.99
C GLY A 174 -3.58 6.57 -16.14
N LEU A 175 -2.54 7.36 -15.82
CA LEU A 175 -1.63 7.94 -16.83
C LEU A 175 -0.87 6.86 -17.58
N HIS A 176 -0.42 5.82 -16.87
CA HIS A 176 0.28 4.70 -17.49
C HIS A 176 -0.62 3.93 -18.47
N ALA A 177 -1.90 3.76 -18.12
CA ALA A 177 -2.89 3.12 -19.00
C ALA A 177 -3.04 3.85 -20.35
N GLN A 178 -2.98 5.19 -20.34
CA GLN A 178 -3.00 6.00 -21.57
C GLN A 178 -1.80 5.69 -22.47
N THR A 179 -0.59 5.73 -21.91
CA THR A 179 0.63 5.45 -22.69
C THR A 179 0.65 4.03 -23.26
N MET A 180 0.13 3.05 -22.51
CA MET A 180 0.01 1.67 -22.98
C MET A 180 -1.00 1.56 -24.13
N LEU A 181 -2.11 2.30 -24.05
CA LEU A 181 -3.12 2.29 -25.10
C LEU A 181 -2.59 2.90 -26.40
N GLU A 182 -1.90 4.04 -26.35
CA GLU A 182 -1.31 4.68 -27.53
C GLU A 182 -0.29 3.78 -28.21
N ASN A 183 0.64 3.21 -27.43
CA ASN A 183 1.64 2.27 -27.94
C ASN A 183 1.00 1.02 -28.55
N HIS A 184 -0.09 0.53 -27.95
CA HIS A 184 -0.81 -0.63 -28.48
C HIS A 184 -1.54 -0.28 -29.77
N GLN A 185 -2.21 0.87 -29.84
CA GLN A 185 -2.90 1.33 -31.05
C GLN A 185 -1.93 1.51 -32.22
N GLN A 186 -0.75 2.09 -31.99
CA GLN A 186 0.28 2.24 -33.02
C GLN A 186 0.76 0.87 -33.56
N LYS A 187 1.03 -0.09 -32.67
CA LYS A 187 1.43 -1.45 -33.07
C LYS A 187 0.34 -2.14 -33.88
N MET A 188 -0.92 -1.97 -33.49
CA MET A 188 -2.04 -2.57 -34.20
C MET A 188 -2.26 -1.93 -35.58
N GLN A 189 -2.05 -0.62 -35.71
CA GLN A 189 -2.08 0.06 -37.01
C GLN A 189 -0.94 -0.39 -37.93
N GLN A 190 0.26 -0.59 -37.39
CA GLN A 190 1.41 -1.08 -38.17
C GLN A 190 1.23 -2.53 -38.61
N GLN A 191 0.70 -3.39 -37.73
CA GLN A 191 0.55 -4.82 -38.01
C GLN A 191 -0.67 -5.13 -38.88
N TYR A 192 -1.70 -4.28 -38.84
CA TYR A 192 -2.96 -4.47 -39.58
C TYR A 192 -3.41 -3.19 -40.28
N PRO A 193 -2.70 -2.74 -41.34
CA PRO A 193 -3.06 -1.52 -42.06
C PRO A 193 -4.43 -1.61 -42.73
N ASN A 194 -4.88 -2.84 -43.06
CA ASN A 194 -6.17 -3.12 -43.68
C ASN A 194 -7.28 -3.44 -42.66
N GLY A 195 -7.04 -3.21 -41.36
CA GLY A 195 -7.98 -3.53 -40.29
C GLY A 195 -7.83 -4.95 -39.73
N PHE A 196 -8.41 -5.17 -38.56
CA PHE A 196 -8.35 -6.46 -37.86
C PHE A 196 -9.30 -7.48 -38.49
N PRO A 197 -8.85 -8.70 -38.84
CA PRO A 197 -9.74 -9.74 -39.36
C PRO A 197 -10.62 -10.26 -38.22
N CYS A 198 -11.87 -9.79 -38.18
CA CYS A 198 -12.90 -10.28 -37.27
C CYS A 198 -13.86 -11.20 -38.03
N HIS A 199 -13.99 -12.45 -37.61
CA HIS A 199 -14.93 -13.40 -38.19
C HIS A 199 -16.05 -13.69 -37.19
N ASN A 200 -17.30 -13.35 -37.52
CA ASN A 200 -18.48 -13.49 -36.65
C ASN A 200 -18.31 -12.87 -35.25
N GLY A 201 -17.65 -11.71 -35.16
CA GLY A 201 -17.45 -10.99 -33.89
C GLY A 201 -16.46 -11.65 -32.93
N LYS A 202 -15.69 -12.65 -33.40
CA LYS A 202 -14.55 -13.25 -32.71
C LYS A 202 -13.25 -12.89 -33.42
N ALA A 203 -12.19 -12.68 -32.64
CA ALA A 203 -10.86 -12.51 -33.22
C ALA A 203 -10.42 -13.82 -33.85
N ALA A 204 -10.08 -13.81 -35.14
CA ALA A 204 -9.45 -14.95 -35.79
C ALA A 204 -7.99 -15.01 -35.32
N PHE A 205 -7.77 -15.53 -34.10
CA PHE A 205 -6.42 -15.78 -33.61
C PHE A 205 -5.86 -16.90 -34.48
N SER A 206 -5.01 -16.53 -35.44
CA SER A 206 -4.41 -17.42 -36.43
C SER A 206 -3.38 -18.34 -35.76
N GLY A 207 -3.85 -19.21 -34.85
CA GLY A 207 -3.12 -20.39 -34.38
C GLY A 207 -3.12 -21.52 -35.42
N SER A 208 -3.78 -21.30 -36.55
CA SER A 208 -3.78 -22.18 -37.72
C SER A 208 -2.94 -21.59 -38.85
N LEU A 209 -1.71 -21.16 -38.56
CA LEU A 209 -0.64 -21.30 -39.56
C LEU A 209 -0.35 -22.80 -39.67
N LEU A 210 -1.25 -23.51 -40.34
CA LEU A 210 -0.96 -24.78 -40.96
C LEU A 210 0.27 -24.54 -41.83
N PHE A 211 1.38 -25.13 -41.41
CA PHE A 211 2.45 -25.62 -42.27
C PHE A 211 1.80 -26.42 -43.42
N THR A 212 1.34 -25.73 -44.46
CA THR A 212 1.17 -26.33 -45.78
C THR A 212 2.49 -26.08 -46.47
N ASN A 213 3.40 -27.02 -46.25
CA ASN A 213 4.64 -27.13 -46.99
C ASN A 213 4.25 -27.34 -48.47
N PRO A 214 4.64 -26.47 -49.42
CA PRO A 214 4.44 -26.76 -50.83
C PRO A 214 5.38 -27.90 -51.20
N ALA A 215 4.82 -29.05 -51.54
CA ALA A 215 5.51 -30.14 -52.23
C ALA A 215 5.78 -29.76 -53.69
#